data_AF-A0A4R2AWT6-F1
#
_entry.id   AF-A0A4R2AWT6-F1
#
_cell.length_a   1.000
_cell.length_b   1.000
_cell.length_c   1.000
_cell.angle_alpha   90.00
_cell.angle_beta   90.00
_cell.angle_gamma   90.00
#
_symmetry.space_group_name_H-M   'P 1'
#
loop_
_entity.id
_entity.type
_entity.pdbx_description
1 polymer ?
#
loop_
_entity_poly.entity_id
_entity_poly.type
_entity_poly.pdbx_seq_one_letter_code
_entity_poly.pdbx_strand_id
1 'polypeptide(L)'
;MKYKPIAPLYFDEEKTNPKSAPKSELRNNDRDRRTRFDKAAPMKFPVTEDEHRQLRWTYQKLKKELQADSITHFFTMLVRFGLSHRDLLSPPPTYRNTETHKTVKPNQIEKEMLTRLSIQWNLSERKTLYGVIFSVLNYIEKGGRLTHEEVQPFRPSK
;
A
#
# COMPACT_ATOMS: atom_id res chain seq x y z
N MET A 1 -40.37 47.01 -23.96
CA MET A 1 -39.59 45.77 -23.76
C MET A 1 -39.28 45.18 -25.12
N LYS A 2 -37.99 45.11 -25.50
CA LYS A 2 -37.54 44.65 -26.82
C LYS A 2 -37.34 43.14 -26.78
N TYR A 3 -38.12 42.38 -27.56
CA TYR A 3 -37.92 40.94 -27.73
C TYR A 3 -36.66 40.70 -28.57
N LYS A 4 -35.77 39.82 -28.10
CA LYS A 4 -34.62 39.33 -28.88
C LYS A 4 -35.10 38.18 -29.77
N PRO A 5 -34.77 38.15 -31.07
CA PRO A 5 -35.13 37.04 -31.93
C PRO A 5 -34.36 35.76 -31.53
N ILE A 6 -35.07 34.64 -31.56
CA ILE A 6 -34.55 33.28 -31.33
C ILE A 6 -33.68 32.90 -32.53
N ALA A 7 -32.44 32.48 -32.28
CA ALA A 7 -31.53 32.02 -33.32
C ALA A 7 -32.02 30.68 -33.91
N PRO A 8 -31.90 30.45 -35.24
CA PRO A 8 -32.30 29.21 -35.87
C PRO A 8 -31.38 28.05 -35.46
N LEU A 9 -32.00 26.91 -35.10
CA LEU A 9 -31.32 25.63 -34.89
C LEU A 9 -30.85 25.10 -36.26
N TYR A 10 -29.54 25.11 -36.48
CA TYR A 10 -28.94 24.38 -37.59
C TYR A 10 -28.85 22.90 -37.22
N PHE A 11 -29.59 22.07 -37.96
CA PHE A 11 -29.36 20.63 -38.01
C PHE A 11 -28.30 20.39 -39.09
N ASP A 12 -27.08 20.05 -38.69
CA ASP A 12 -26.08 19.58 -39.65
C ASP A 12 -26.40 18.14 -40.02
N GLU A 13 -26.86 17.98 -41.26
CA GLU A 13 -27.14 16.70 -41.91
C GLU A 13 -25.87 15.87 -42.10
N GLU A 14 -26.00 14.59 -41.79
CA GLU A 14 -25.00 13.54 -41.98
C GLU A 14 -24.55 13.47 -43.45
N LYS A 15 -23.25 13.74 -43.71
CA LYS A 15 -22.61 13.42 -44.99
C LYS A 15 -21.68 12.21 -44.83
N THR A 16 -22.10 11.11 -45.46
CA THR A 16 -21.37 9.86 -45.59
C THR A 16 -20.26 9.89 -46.65
N ASN A 17 -19.21 9.09 -46.41
CA ASN A 17 -18.17 8.51 -47.31
C ASN A 17 -16.84 9.26 -47.54
N PRO A 18 -15.73 8.56 -47.90
CA PRO A 18 -15.19 7.29 -47.36
C PRO A 18 -13.66 7.31 -47.13
N LYS A 19 -13.15 6.36 -46.32
CA LYS A 19 -11.77 5.80 -46.26
C LYS A 19 -10.56 6.73 -46.47
N SER A 20 -9.87 7.04 -45.37
CA SER A 20 -8.41 7.20 -45.37
C SER A 20 -7.79 6.69 -44.06
N ALA A 21 -7.13 5.53 -44.18
CA ALA A 21 -6.11 4.92 -43.31
C ALA A 21 -6.40 4.73 -41.81
N PRO A 22 -6.31 3.49 -41.27
CA PRO A 22 -6.20 3.30 -39.83
C PRO A 22 -4.88 3.94 -39.40
N LYS A 23 -4.94 4.98 -38.55
CA LYS A 23 -3.77 5.40 -37.79
C LYS A 23 -3.33 4.17 -37.03
N SER A 24 -2.17 3.65 -37.45
CA SER A 24 -1.49 2.54 -36.84
C SER A 24 -1.55 2.68 -35.33
N GLU A 25 -2.14 1.68 -34.69
CA GLU A 25 -1.83 1.33 -33.32
C GLU A 25 -0.30 1.25 -33.26
N LEU A 26 0.33 2.34 -32.83
CA LEU A 26 1.64 2.30 -32.24
C LEU A 26 1.45 1.41 -31.02
N ARG A 27 1.66 0.12 -31.25
CA ARG A 27 2.01 -0.86 -30.26
C ARG A 27 3.15 -0.23 -29.49
N ASN A 28 2.82 0.45 -28.40
CA ASN A 28 3.72 0.60 -27.30
C ASN A 28 4.04 -0.84 -26.92
N ASN A 29 5.14 -1.34 -27.49
CA ASN A 29 5.93 -2.38 -26.87
C ASN A 29 6.38 -1.76 -25.54
N ASP A 30 5.46 -1.74 -24.57
CA ASP A 30 5.77 -1.76 -23.17
C ASP A 30 6.62 -3.01 -23.03
N ARG A 31 7.93 -2.82 -23.17
CA ARG A 31 8.90 -3.69 -22.54
C ARG A 31 8.52 -3.63 -21.09
N ASP A 32 7.68 -4.58 -20.71
CA ASP A 32 7.20 -4.80 -19.36
C ASP A 32 8.46 -4.99 -18.54
N ARG A 33 8.95 -3.87 -17.97
CA ARG A 33 10.20 -3.84 -17.22
C ARG A 33 9.89 -4.68 -16.02
N ARG A 34 10.32 -5.94 -16.04
CA ARG A 34 10.15 -6.88 -14.92
C ARG A 34 10.54 -6.13 -13.65
N THR A 35 9.55 -5.88 -12.81
CA THR A 35 9.78 -5.20 -11.55
C THR A 35 10.76 -6.06 -10.77
N ARG A 36 11.86 -5.45 -10.31
CA ARG A 36 12.90 -6.16 -9.57
C ARG A 36 12.26 -6.73 -8.28
N PHE A 37 12.58 -7.97 -7.91
CA PHE A 37 11.91 -8.68 -6.81
C PHE A 37 11.98 -7.95 -5.45
N ASP A 38 13.03 -7.16 -5.25
CA ASP A 38 13.28 -6.33 -4.07
C ASP A 38 12.39 -5.07 -4.02
N LYS A 39 11.61 -4.79 -5.08
CA LYS A 39 10.80 -3.58 -5.20
C LYS A 39 9.34 -3.95 -5.41
N ALA A 40 8.50 -3.50 -4.49
CA ALA A 40 7.06 -3.42 -4.73
C ALA A 40 6.56 -1.97 -4.60
N ALA A 41 5.33 -1.74 -5.06
CA ALA A 41 4.67 -0.46 -4.87
C ALA A 41 4.50 -0.17 -3.36
N PRO A 42 4.83 1.05 -2.89
CA PRO A 42 4.62 1.42 -1.50
C PRO A 42 3.16 1.26 -1.08
N MET A 43 2.95 0.77 0.13
CA MET A 43 1.63 0.61 0.72
C MET A 43 1.40 1.65 1.79
N LYS A 44 0.15 2.10 1.97
CA LYS A 44 -0.23 3.08 2.99
C LYS A 44 -1.25 2.51 3.94
N PHE A 45 -1.15 2.88 5.22
CA PHE A 45 -2.15 2.58 6.25
C PHE A 45 -2.53 3.87 7.02
N PRO A 46 -3.81 4.02 7.40
CA PRO A 46 -4.23 5.17 8.19
C PRO A 46 -3.75 5.02 9.63
N VAL A 47 -3.54 6.15 10.30
CA VAL A 47 -3.26 6.20 11.73
C VAL A 47 -4.02 7.34 12.40
N THR A 48 -4.45 7.12 13.64
CA THR A 48 -4.93 8.20 14.53
C THR A 48 -3.75 8.99 15.09
N GLU A 49 -4.03 10.09 15.79
CA GLU A 49 -2.98 10.89 16.42
C GLU A 49 -2.27 10.13 17.54
N ASP A 50 -3.02 9.39 18.36
CA ASP A 50 -2.48 8.57 19.46
C ASP A 50 -1.62 7.43 18.92
N GLU A 51 -2.12 6.71 17.91
CA GLU A 51 -1.38 5.67 17.21
C GLU A 51 -0.09 6.21 16.57
N HIS A 52 -0.15 7.41 15.98
CA HIS A 52 1.02 8.05 15.41
C HIS A 52 2.06 8.40 16.48
N ARG A 53 1.63 8.88 17.65
CA ARG A 53 2.51 9.16 18.78
C ARG A 53 3.16 7.89 19.30
N GLN A 54 2.39 6.82 19.49
CA GLN A 54 2.84 5.50 19.90
C GLN A 54 3.89 4.95 18.93
N LEU A 55 3.60 4.93 17.62
CA LEU A 55 4.54 4.51 16.58
C LEU A 55 5.86 5.29 16.61
N ARG A 56 5.80 6.61 16.80
CA ARG A 56 7.01 7.44 16.90
C ARG A 56 7.82 7.12 18.15
N TRP A 57 7.15 6.90 19.27
CA TRP A 57 7.83 6.57 20.53
C TRP A 57 8.52 5.20 20.42
N THR A 58 7.82 4.19 19.93
CA THR A 58 8.38 2.84 19.70
C THR A 58 9.55 2.89 18.71
N TYR A 59 9.44 3.67 17.63
CA TYR A 59 10.55 3.89 16.71
C TYR A 59 11.77 4.48 17.42
N GLN A 60 11.62 5.54 18.23
CA GLN A 60 12.77 6.15 18.93
C GLN A 60 13.44 5.17 19.90
N LYS A 61 12.66 4.30 20.55
CA LYS A 61 13.15 3.27 21.47
C LYS A 61 13.96 2.19 20.73
N LEU A 62 13.45 1.68 19.61
CA LEU A 62 13.99 0.48 18.95
C LEU A 62 14.89 0.77 17.74
N LYS A 63 14.96 2.00 17.22
CA LYS A 63 15.69 2.31 15.97
C LYS A 63 17.16 1.85 15.97
N LYS A 64 17.84 1.95 17.12
CA LYS A 64 19.27 1.61 17.23
C LYS A 64 19.46 0.10 17.28
N GLU A 65 18.65 -0.59 18.07
CA GLU A 65 18.67 -2.05 18.23
C GLU A 65 18.34 -2.75 16.91
N LEU A 66 17.33 -2.25 16.22
CA LEU A 66 16.88 -2.80 14.93
C LEU A 66 17.65 -2.23 13.73
N GLN A 67 18.59 -1.30 13.92
CA GLN A 67 19.32 -0.66 12.82
C GLN A 67 18.40 -0.06 11.73
N ALA A 68 17.28 0.55 12.15
CA ALA A 68 16.31 1.11 11.22
C ALA A 68 16.76 2.50 10.74
N ASP A 69 17.09 2.63 9.46
CA ASP A 69 17.55 3.89 8.85
C ASP A 69 16.50 5.02 8.87
N SER A 70 15.23 4.65 8.85
CA SER A 70 14.12 5.60 8.82
C SER A 70 12.87 5.02 9.46
N ILE A 71 11.91 5.88 9.79
CA ILE A 71 10.61 5.45 10.33
C ILE A 71 9.84 4.55 9.35
N THR A 72 9.95 4.81 8.04
CA THR A 72 9.37 3.95 6.98
C THR A 72 10.06 2.58 6.94
N HIS A 73 11.38 2.55 7.11
CA HIS A 73 12.13 1.29 7.20
C HIS A 73 11.66 0.50 8.43
N PHE A 74 11.59 1.15 9.60
CA PHE A 74 11.05 0.55 10.82
C PHE A 74 9.63 -0.04 10.63
N PHE A 75 8.70 0.68 10.00
CA PHE A 75 7.37 0.12 9.75
C PHE A 75 7.40 -1.10 8.84
N THR A 76 8.32 -1.13 7.87
CA THR A 76 8.54 -2.30 7.01
C THR A 76 9.10 -3.48 7.80
N MET A 77 9.96 -3.23 8.78
CA MET A 77 10.50 -4.24 9.69
C MET A 77 9.42 -4.84 10.60
N LEU A 78 8.49 -4.03 11.11
CA LEU A 78 7.33 -4.52 11.87
C LEU A 78 6.48 -5.46 11.01
N VAL A 79 6.23 -5.09 9.75
CA VAL A 79 5.49 -5.95 8.82
C VAL A 79 6.21 -7.26 8.59
N ARG A 80 7.52 -7.24 8.36
CA ARG A 80 8.32 -8.46 8.18
C ARG A 80 8.23 -9.38 9.39
N PHE A 81 8.41 -8.82 10.59
CA PHE A 81 8.28 -9.58 11.83
C PHE A 81 6.93 -10.27 11.92
N GLY A 82 5.84 -9.52 11.70
CA GLY A 82 4.49 -10.05 11.77
C GLY A 82 4.22 -11.12 10.71
N LEU A 83 4.71 -10.94 9.48
CA LEU A 83 4.57 -11.93 8.42
C LEU A 83 5.33 -13.23 8.70
N SER A 84 6.44 -13.16 9.45
CA SER A 84 7.20 -14.32 9.93
C SER A 84 6.52 -15.03 11.11
N HIS A 85 5.80 -14.28 11.96
CA HIS A 85 5.14 -14.77 13.18
C HIS A 85 3.62 -14.64 13.07
N ARG A 86 3.03 -15.42 12.16
CA ARG A 86 1.59 -15.32 11.83
C ARG A 86 0.67 -15.67 12.99
N ASP A 87 1.14 -16.45 13.94
CA ASP A 87 0.47 -16.81 15.19
C ASP A 87 0.18 -15.59 16.09
N LEU A 88 0.99 -14.53 15.99
CA LEU A 88 0.77 -13.27 16.72
C LEU A 88 -0.28 -12.37 16.05
N LEU A 89 -0.64 -12.66 14.79
CA LEU A 89 -1.47 -11.77 14.00
C LEU A 89 -2.95 -12.01 14.24
N SER A 90 -3.69 -10.92 14.40
CA SER A 90 -5.14 -10.95 14.45
C SER A 90 -5.73 -9.86 13.54
N PRO A 91 -6.93 -10.07 12.97
CA PRO A 91 -7.64 -9.01 12.28
C PRO A 91 -7.81 -7.80 13.21
N PRO A 92 -7.63 -6.56 12.71
CA PRO A 92 -7.74 -5.39 13.55
C PRO A 92 -9.18 -5.23 14.08
N PRO A 93 -9.39 -5.08 15.40
CA PRO A 93 -10.72 -4.94 15.97
C PRO A 93 -11.36 -3.59 15.61
N THR A 94 -10.54 -2.55 15.46
CA THR A 94 -10.96 -1.20 15.09
C THR A 94 -10.12 -0.72 13.91
N TYR A 95 -10.79 -0.33 12.82
CA TYR A 95 -10.15 0.37 11.71
C TYR A 95 -10.93 1.64 11.42
N ARG A 96 -10.25 2.78 11.50
CA ARG A 96 -10.81 4.08 11.09
C ARG A 96 -9.95 4.65 9.98
N ASN A 97 -10.58 4.97 8.85
CA ASN A 97 -9.90 5.69 7.78
C ASN A 97 -9.69 7.14 8.25
N THR A 98 -8.44 7.51 8.52
CA THR A 98 -8.05 8.86 8.91
C THR A 98 -7.42 9.59 7.72
N GLU A 99 -7.27 10.91 7.84
CA GLU A 99 -6.55 11.70 6.82
C GLU A 99 -5.04 11.42 6.84
N THR A 100 -4.51 11.09 8.01
CA THR A 100 -3.08 10.84 8.20
C THR A 100 -2.73 9.39 7.84
N HIS A 101 -1.86 9.25 6.84
CA HIS A 101 -1.40 7.95 6.37
C HIS A 101 0.11 7.77 6.61
N LYS A 102 0.50 6.55 6.97
CA LYS A 102 1.90 6.11 7.02
C LYS A 102 2.20 5.17 5.87
N THR A 103 3.47 5.13 5.48
CA THR A 103 3.93 4.36 4.32
C THR A 103 4.78 3.19 4.78
N VAL A 104 4.65 2.07 4.09
CA VAL A 104 5.51 0.88 4.18
C VAL A 104 6.03 0.57 2.79
N LYS A 105 7.26 0.05 2.70
CA LYS A 105 7.87 -0.34 1.42
C LYS A 105 8.20 -1.83 1.45
N PRO A 106 7.18 -2.71 1.35
CA PRO A 106 7.44 -4.14 1.30
C PRO A 106 8.16 -4.51 -0.01
N ASN A 107 8.87 -5.63 -0.01
CA ASN A 107 9.31 -6.27 -1.24
C ASN A 107 8.16 -7.05 -1.91
N GLN A 108 8.43 -7.69 -3.04
CA GLN A 108 7.37 -8.37 -3.80
C GLN A 108 6.80 -9.60 -3.07
N ILE A 109 7.64 -10.35 -2.35
CA ILE A 109 7.24 -11.52 -1.56
C ILE A 109 6.36 -11.08 -0.37
N GLU A 110 6.81 -10.06 0.36
CA GLU A 110 6.10 -9.47 1.49
C GLU A 110 4.73 -8.93 1.07
N LYS A 111 4.66 -8.27 -0.10
CA LYS A 111 3.41 -7.80 -0.67
C LYS A 111 2.46 -8.95 -1.00
N GLU A 112 2.95 -10.01 -1.65
CA GLU A 112 2.14 -11.19 -1.96
C GLU A 112 1.61 -11.87 -0.69
N MET A 113 2.45 -11.98 0.35
CA MET A 113 2.04 -12.51 1.65
C MET A 113 0.95 -11.66 2.29
N LEU A 114 1.05 -10.33 2.23
CA LEU A 114 0.01 -9.42 2.70
C LEU A 114 -1.30 -9.57 1.92
N THR A 115 -1.24 -9.70 0.58
CA THR A 115 -2.43 -9.92 -0.24
C THR A 115 -3.12 -11.25 0.08
N ARG A 116 -2.35 -12.33 0.29
CA ARG A 116 -2.91 -13.62 0.74
C ARG A 116 -3.57 -13.50 2.11
N LEU A 117 -2.91 -12.81 3.05
CA LEU A 117 -3.44 -12.57 4.38
C LEU A 117 -4.72 -11.72 4.32
N SER A 118 -4.79 -10.75 3.42
CA SER A 118 -5.99 -9.90 3.29
C SER A 118 -7.19 -10.67 2.77
N ILE A 119 -6.97 -11.62 1.85
CA ILE A 119 -8.00 -12.56 1.40
C ILE A 119 -8.43 -13.46 2.58
N GLN A 120 -7.48 -14.02 3.34
CA GLN A 120 -7.77 -14.89 4.48
C GLN A 120 -8.61 -14.17 5.55
N TRP A 121 -8.30 -12.91 5.83
CA TRP A 121 -9.06 -12.10 6.79
C TRP A 121 -10.34 -11.51 6.20
N ASN A 122 -10.59 -11.64 4.90
CA ASN A 122 -11.66 -10.97 4.17
C ASN A 122 -11.64 -9.44 4.38
N LEU A 123 -10.46 -8.83 4.26
CA LEU A 123 -10.22 -7.41 4.44
C LEU A 123 -9.47 -6.82 3.24
N SER A 124 -9.48 -5.49 3.12
CA SER A 124 -8.61 -4.82 2.15
C SER A 124 -7.14 -4.92 2.57
N GLU A 125 -6.22 -4.84 1.61
CA GLU A 125 -4.78 -4.85 1.88
C GLU A 125 -4.37 -3.75 2.89
N ARG A 126 -5.00 -2.57 2.80
CA ARG A 126 -4.78 -1.46 3.74
C ARG A 126 -5.18 -1.81 5.17
N LYS A 127 -6.36 -2.42 5.37
CA LYS A 127 -6.83 -2.87 6.69
C LYS A 127 -5.94 -3.98 7.24
N THR A 128 -5.52 -4.90 6.38
CA THR A 128 -4.62 -6.00 6.72
C THR A 128 -3.27 -5.48 7.17
N LEU A 129 -2.68 -4.55 6.42
CA LEU A 129 -1.43 -3.89 6.78
C LEU A 129 -1.52 -3.20 8.15
N TYR A 130 -2.62 -2.49 8.41
CA TYR A 130 -2.89 -1.92 9.72
C TYR A 130 -2.91 -3.01 10.81
N GLY A 131 -3.69 -4.09 10.61
CA GLY A 131 -3.77 -5.20 11.56
C GLY A 131 -2.42 -5.87 11.87
N VAL A 132 -1.58 -6.07 10.86
CA VAL A 132 -0.24 -6.61 11.04
C VAL A 132 0.60 -5.70 11.93
N ILE A 133 0.67 -4.40 11.61
CA ILE A 133 1.49 -3.44 12.36
C ILE A 133 1.05 -3.35 13.82
N PHE A 134 -0.26 -3.21 14.06
CA PHE A 134 -0.76 -3.05 15.42
C PHE A 134 -0.76 -4.35 16.24
N SER A 135 -0.84 -5.52 15.59
CA SER A 135 -0.59 -6.81 16.27
C SER A 135 0.84 -6.87 16.81
N VAL A 136 1.82 -6.47 15.98
CA VAL A 136 3.24 -6.45 16.39
C VAL A 136 3.51 -5.39 17.46
N LEU A 137 2.89 -4.20 17.37
CA LEU A 137 3.00 -3.20 18.43
C LEU A 137 2.46 -3.71 19.76
N ASN A 138 1.28 -4.35 19.76
CA ASN A 138 0.70 -4.94 20.97
C ASN A 138 1.60 -6.02 21.58
N TYR A 139 2.26 -6.83 20.74
CA TYR A 139 3.26 -7.80 21.20
C TYR A 139 4.44 -7.10 21.91
N ILE A 140 4.96 -6.00 21.34
CA ILE A 140 6.03 -5.21 21.96
C ILE A 140 5.59 -4.60 23.30
N GLU A 141 4.36 -4.07 23.36
CA GLU A 141 3.82 -3.48 24.59
C GLU A 141 3.67 -4.49 25.72
N LYS A 142 3.36 -5.75 25.38
CA LYS A 142 3.30 -6.86 26.33
C LYS A 142 4.68 -7.39 26.76
N GLY A 143 5.77 -6.75 26.33
CA GLY A 143 7.15 -7.12 26.67
C GLY A 143 7.85 -7.99 25.63
N GLY A 144 7.21 -8.23 24.49
CA GLY A 144 7.83 -8.89 23.35
C GLY A 144 9.04 -8.11 22.82
N ARG A 145 10.02 -8.83 22.30
CA ARG A 145 11.22 -8.25 21.67
C ARG A 145 11.29 -8.61 20.21
N LEU A 146 11.83 -7.70 19.41
CA LEU A 146 12.17 -7.94 18.01
C LEU A 146 13.68 -7.98 17.92
N THR A 147 14.21 -9.00 17.27
CA THR A 147 15.62 -9.03 16.92
C THR A 147 15.84 -8.53 15.50
N HIS A 148 17.05 -8.04 15.20
CA HIS A 148 17.41 -7.60 13.85
C HIS A 148 17.34 -8.73 12.80
N GLU A 149 17.53 -9.99 13.22
CA GLU A 149 17.52 -11.15 12.33
C GLU A 149 16.10 -11.49 11.85
N GLU A 150 15.11 -11.39 12.75
CA GLU A 150 13.70 -11.71 12.46
C GLU A 150 13.00 -10.71 11.54
N VAL A 151 13.62 -9.54 11.35
CA VAL A 151 13.06 -8.41 10.58
C VAL A 151 13.78 -8.19 9.25
N GLN A 152 14.64 -9.13 8.85
CA GLN A 152 15.31 -9.10 7.57
C GLN A 152 14.33 -9.28 6.40
N PRO A 153 14.61 -8.70 5.22
CA PRO A 153 13.78 -8.89 4.04
C PRO A 153 13.69 -10.36 3.65
N PHE A 154 12.49 -10.79 3.25
CA PHE A 154 12.30 -12.12 2.67
C PHE A 154 13.08 -12.23 1.36
N ARG A 155 13.74 -13.37 1.15
CA ARG A 155 14.51 -13.66 -0.07
C ARG A 155 13.87 -14.84 -0.80
N PRO A 156 13.86 -14.84 -2.14
CA PRO A 156 13.43 -16.02 -2.89
C PRO A 156 14.35 -17.20 -2.55
N SER A 157 13.78 -18.40 -2.38
CA SER A 157 14.60 -19.62 -2.29
C SER A 157 15.35 -19.79 -3.61
N LYS A 158 16.64 -20.15 -3.53
CA LYS A 158 17.45 -20.47 -4.70
C LYS A 158 16.96 -21.76 -5.35
#